data_AF-A0A1B1ZJY8-F1
#
_entry.id   AF-A0A1B1ZJY8-F1
#
_cell.length_a   1.000
_cell.length_b   1.000
_cell.length_c   1.000
_cell.angle_alpha   90.00
_cell.angle_beta   90.00
_cell.angle_gamma   90.00
#
_symmetry.space_group_name_H-M   'P 1'
#
loop_
_entity.id
_entity.type
_entity.pdbx_description
1 polymer ?
#
loop_
_entity_poly.entity_id
_entity_poly.type
_entity_poly.pdbx_seq_one_letter_code
_entity_poly.pdbx_strand_id
1 'polypeptide(L)' 'MMKAAQNVVGFVGVVLGLIPLLQYVFFGGNGLWSFVVGDDPALPWIHPLAVLVAAVVGVVVLDRMERAHR' A
#
# COMPACT_ATOMS: atom_id res chain seq x y z
N MET A 1 -1.14 -13.38 16.82
CA MET A 1 -2.01 -12.76 15.77
C MET A 1 -1.46 -11.42 15.28
N MET A 2 -0.93 -10.52 16.13
CA MET A 2 -0.38 -9.22 15.72
C MET A 2 0.70 -9.29 14.63
N LYS A 3 1.70 -10.18 14.74
CA LYS A 3 2.71 -10.37 13.68
C LYS A 3 2.13 -10.79 12.33
N ALA A 4 1.09 -11.63 12.32
CA ALA A 4 0.43 -12.02 11.07
C ALA A 4 -0.29 -10.82 10.43
N ALA A 5 -0.98 -10.00 11.23
CA ALA A 5 -1.60 -8.76 10.76
C ALA A 5 -0.56 -7.78 10.20
N GLN A 6 0.58 -7.59 10.89
CA GLN A 6 1.66 -6.73 10.42
C GLN A 6 2.28 -7.22 9.09
N ASN A 7 2.47 -8.54 8.95
CA ASN A 7 2.94 -9.12 7.69
C ASN A 7 1.95 -8.93 6.56
N VAL A 8 0.64 -9.11 6.80
CA VAL A 8 -0.39 -8.88 5.78
C VAL A 8 -0.44 -7.41 5.39
N VAL A 9 -0.44 -6.48 6.35
CA VAL A 9 -0.46 -5.04 6.07
C VAL A 9 0.79 -4.62 5.29
N GLY A 10 1.96 -5.12 5.68
CA GLY A 10 3.21 -4.87 4.96
C GLY A 10 3.18 -5.43 3.54
N PHE A 11 2.70 -6.66 3.36
CA PHE A 11 2.57 -7.29 2.05
C PHE A 11 1.61 -6.51 1.14
N VAL A 12 0.42 -6.15 1.64
CA VAL A 12 -0.58 -5.35 0.92
C VAL A 12 0.00 -3.98 0.54
N GLY A 13 0.69 -3.31 1.46
CA GLY A 13 1.33 -2.02 1.21
C GLY A 13 2.40 -2.09 0.12
N VAL A 14 3.18 -3.17 0.07
CA VAL A 14 4.17 -3.36 -0.98
C VAL A 14 3.50 -3.69 -2.32
N VAL A 15 2.60 -4.68 -2.35
CA VAL A 15 2.02 -5.20 -3.59
C VAL A 15 1.04 -4.23 -4.24
N LEU A 16 0.21 -3.55 -3.46
CA LEU A 16 -0.81 -2.64 -3.96
C LEU A 16 -0.43 -1.16 -3.84
N GLY A 17 0.60 -0.82 -3.06
CA GLY A 17 1.08 0.54 -2.90
C GLY A 17 2.40 0.77 -3.63
N LEU A 18 3.48 0.17 -3.14
CA LEU A 18 4.84 0.43 -3.64
C LEU A 18 5.03 -0.03 -5.09
N ILE A 19 4.68 -1.28 -5.41
CA ILE A 19 4.91 -1.84 -6.75
C ILE A 19 4.18 -1.04 -7.83
N PRO A 20 2.87 -0.71 -7.69
CA PRO A 20 2.19 0.05 -8.73
C PRO A 20 2.67 1.51 -8.81
N LEU A 21 3.11 2.11 -7.70
CA LEU A 21 3.77 3.41 -7.71
C LEU A 21 5.06 3.38 -8.54
N LEU A 22 5.91 2.36 -8.34
CA LEU A 22 7.11 2.18 -9.14
C LEU A 22 6.75 1.92 -10.61
N GLN A 23 5.71 1.14 -10.89
CA GLN A 23 5.24 0.91 -12.26
C GLN A 23 4.80 2.21 -12.94
N TYR A 24 4.06 3.05 -12.23
CA TYR A 24 3.66 4.36 -12.71
C TYR A 24 4.87 5.27 -12.97
N VAL A 25 5.83 5.34 -12.05
CA VAL A 25 7.02 6.21 -12.17
C VAL A 25 7.93 5.76 -13.32
N PHE A 26 8.15 4.46 -13.51
CA PHE A 26 9.12 3.96 -14.48
C PHE A 26 8.52 3.62 -15.85
N PHE A 27 7.25 3.23 -15.92
CA PHE A 27 6.61 2.77 -17.15
C PHE A 27 5.42 3.63 -17.57
N GLY A 28 5.05 4.67 -16.80
CA GLY A 28 3.98 5.61 -17.11
C GLY A 28 2.56 5.02 -17.07
N GLY A 29 2.41 3.75 -16.67
CA GLY A 29 1.15 3.02 -16.66
C GLY A 29 0.56 2.88 -15.26
N ASN A 30 -0.77 2.74 -15.17
CA ASN A 30 -1.48 2.54 -13.91
C ASN A 30 -1.31 1.12 -13.32
N GLY A 31 -0.61 0.22 -14.04
CA GLY A 31 -0.25 -1.12 -13.56
C GLY A 31 -1.46 -1.94 -13.11
N LEU A 32 -1.32 -2.66 -11.99
CA LEU A 32 -2.41 -3.47 -11.39
C LEU A 32 -3.68 -2.67 -11.06
N TRP A 33 -3.58 -1.35 -10.88
CA TRP A 33 -4.74 -0.50 -10.57
C TRP A 33 -5.62 -0.22 -11.79
N SER A 34 -5.18 -0.49 -13.02
CA SER A 34 -6.04 -0.37 -14.20
C SER A 34 -7.25 -1.32 -14.14
N PHE A 35 -7.07 -2.53 -13.58
CA PHE A 35 -8.16 -3.49 -13.38
C PHE A 35 -9.18 -3.04 -12.32
N VAL A 36 -8.79 -2.15 -11.41
CA VAL A 36 -9.61 -1.74 -10.27
C VAL A 36 -10.35 -0.43 -10.55
N VAL A 37 -9.69 0.53 -11.19
CA VAL A 37 -10.20 1.91 -11.38
C VAL A 37 -10.33 2.30 -12.85
N GLY A 38 -9.99 1.39 -13.77
CA GLY A 38 -9.97 1.65 -15.20
C GLY A 38 -8.68 2.30 -15.68
N ASP A 39 -8.63 2.52 -17.00
CA ASP A 39 -7.41 2.92 -17.70
C ASP A 39 -7.09 4.42 -17.62
N ASP A 40 -8.09 5.28 -17.34
CA ASP A 40 -7.93 6.74 -17.44
C ASP A 40 -8.40 7.52 -16.19
N PRO A 41 -7.90 7.20 -14.98
CA PRO A 41 -8.17 8.03 -13.81
C PRO A 41 -7.38 9.35 -13.90
N ALA A 42 -8.00 10.45 -13.47
CA ALA A 42 -7.35 11.77 -13.50
C ALA A 42 -6.06 11.86 -12.66
N LEU A 43 -5.91 10.99 -11.64
CA LEU A 43 -4.75 10.91 -10.75
C LEU A 43 -4.39 9.42 -10.48
N PRO A 44 -3.76 8.72 -11.43
CA PRO A 44 -3.50 7.27 -11.34
C PRO A 44 -2.64 6.89 -10.13
N TRP A 45 -1.72 7.76 -9.73
CA TRP A 45 -0.80 7.53 -8.62
C TRP A 45 -1.45 7.66 -7.22
N ILE A 46 -2.64 8.28 -7.10
CA ILE A 46 -3.20 8.63 -5.78
C ILE A 46 -3.63 7.40 -4.99
N HIS A 47 -4.16 6.39 -5.68
CA HIS A 47 -4.64 5.16 -5.06
C HIS A 47 -3.51 4.28 -4.52
N PRO A 48 -2.46 3.93 -5.29
CA PRO A 48 -1.33 3.21 -4.74
C PRO A 48 -0.60 4.02 -3.66
N LEU A 49 -0.53 5.35 -3.78
CA LEU A 49 0.03 6.18 -2.73
C LEU A 49 -0.78 6.13 -1.44
N ALA A 50 -2.10 6.23 -1.52
CA ALA A 50 -2.98 6.13 -0.36
C ALA A 50 -2.84 4.77 0.34
N VAL A 51 -2.76 3.68 -0.42
CA VAL A 51 -2.54 2.33 0.12
C VAL A 51 -1.17 2.22 0.79
N LEU A 52 -0.12 2.76 0.17
CA LEU A 52 1.22 2.75 0.75
C LEU A 52 1.25 3.52 2.08
N VAL A 53 0.65 4.72 2.12
CA VAL A 53 0.55 5.53 3.35
C VAL A 53 -0.25 4.80 4.42
N ALA A 54 -1.41 4.24 4.07
CA ALA A 54 -2.23 3.48 5.00
C ALA A 54 -1.50 2.25 5.57
N ALA A 55 -0.72 1.55 4.74
CA ALA A 55 0.08 0.42 5.19
C ALA A 55 1.20 0.83 6.14
N VAL A 56 1.93 1.90 5.83
CA VAL A 56 2.97 2.45 6.72
C VAL A 56 2.38 2.85 8.06
N VAL A 57 1.27 3.61 8.05
CA VAL A 57 0.56 4.00 9.27
C VAL A 57 0.09 2.77 10.05
N GLY A 58 -0.49 1.78 9.36
CA GLY A 58 -0.96 0.53 9.97
C GLY A 58 0.15 -0.24 10.66
N VAL A 59 1.32 -0.39 10.02
CA VAL A 59 2.49 -1.04 10.62
C VAL A 59 2.99 -0.27 11.85
N VAL A 60 3.08 1.06 11.78
CA VAL A 60 3.52 1.90 12.90
C VAL A 60 2.56 1.81 14.08
N VAL A 61 1.24 1.82 13.83
CA VAL A 61 0.22 1.67 14.87
C VAL A 61 0.28 0.28 15.49
N LEU A 62 0.38 -0.78 14.68
CA LEU A 62 0.50 -2.16 15.20
C LEU A 62 1.77 -2.34 16.03
N ASP A 63 2.91 -1.80 15.59
CA ASP A 63 4.16 -1.84 16.35
C ASP A 63 4.03 -1.09 17.67
N ARG A 64 3.40 0.10 17.67
CA ARG A 64 3.11 0.85 18.89
C ARG A 64 2.20 0.09 19.85
N MET A 65 1.15 -0.56 19.34
CA MET A 65 0.23 -1.36 20.17
C MET A 65 0.93 -2.56 20.78
N GLU A 66 1.80 -3.25 20.03
CA GLU A 66 2.57 -4.39 20.54
C GLU A 66 3.53 -3.94 21.65
N ARG A 67 4.19 -2.79 21.51
CA ARG A 67 5.04 -2.22 22.55
C ARG A 67 4.29 -1.78 23.80
N ALA A 68 3.06 -1.26 23.65
CA ALA A 68 2.24 -0.83 24.77
C ALA A 68 1.63 -1.99 25.59
N HIS A 69 1.53 -3.18 24.99
CA HIS A 69 1.03 -4.40 25.65
C HIS A 69 2.14 -5.27 26.27
N ARG A 70 3.40 -4.85 26.16
CA ARG A 70 4.58 -5.57 26.66
C ARG A 70 5.11 -4.95 27.93
#